data_AF-A0A096M7S2-F1
#
_entry.id   AF-A0A096M7S2-F1
#
_cell.length_a   1.000
_cell.length_b   1.000
_cell.length_c   1.000
_cell.angle_alpha   90.00
_cell.angle_beta   90.00
_cell.angle_gamma   90.00
#
_symmetry.space_group_name_H-M   'P 1'
#
loop_
_entity.id
_entity.type
_entity.pdbx_description
1 polymer ?
#
loop_
_entity_poly.entity_id
_entity_poly.type
_entity_poly.pdbx_seq_one_letter_code
_entity_poly.pdbx_strand_id
1 'polypeptide(L)'
;SLYKTKLRFLRKWPLINFIEKIIFPPLGAVLYQVDAMDWRMPRTLFLINSILFINNSVSLKKLLHSTAILHHFEMWTNVFHMTYDLASAMVRIMNLIGMMLLLCHWDGCLQFLVPMLQDFPPDCWVTRNKMVNDTWGQQYSYALFKAMSHMLCIGYGLYPPIGMADVWLTILSMIVGATCFAMFVGHATALIQSLDSSRRQYQEKYKQVEQYMSFHKLPADMRQRIHDYYEHRYQGKMFDEESILEELNEPLRE
;
A
#
# COMPACT_ATOMS: atom_id res chain seq x y z
N SER A 1 25.45 3.91 26.49
CA SER A 1 24.79 2.93 25.61
C SER A 1 23.57 3.51 24.87
N LEU A 2 22.60 4.17 25.52
CA LEU A 2 21.45 4.79 24.83
C LEU A 2 21.76 5.97 23.89
N TYR A 3 22.76 6.80 24.21
CA TYR A 3 23.06 8.02 23.45
C TYR A 3 23.55 7.72 22.02
N LYS A 4 24.34 6.64 21.85
CA LYS A 4 24.79 6.15 20.54
C LYS A 4 23.65 5.56 19.70
N THR A 5 22.63 4.99 20.34
CA THR A 5 21.44 4.45 19.67
C THR A 5 20.54 5.60 19.20
N LYS A 6 20.35 6.63 20.03
CA LYS A 6 19.58 7.83 19.69
C LYS A 6 20.23 8.63 18.55
N LEU A 7 21.56 8.76 18.54
CA LEU A 7 22.29 9.40 17.43
C LEU A 7 22.17 8.62 16.12
N ARG A 8 22.19 7.28 16.17
CA ARG A 8 22.00 6.44 14.97
C ARG A 8 20.58 6.54 14.41
N PHE A 9 19.59 6.65 15.29
CA PHE A 9 18.19 6.84 14.90
C PHE A 9 17.96 8.22 14.25
N LEU A 10 18.50 9.28 14.85
CA LEU A 10 18.41 10.65 14.32
C LEU A 10 19.16 10.83 12.99
N ARG A 11 20.23 10.08 12.77
CA ARG A 11 21.02 10.12 11.51
C ARG A 11 20.35 9.38 10.35
N LYS A 12 19.51 8.38 10.62
CA LYS A 12 18.83 7.59 9.58
C LYS A 12 17.58 8.30 9.01
N TRP A 13 16.89 9.12 9.80
CA TRP A 13 15.61 9.71 9.40
C TRP A 13 15.44 11.18 9.83
N PRO A 14 16.23 12.11 9.28
CA PRO A 14 16.14 13.53 9.61
C PRO A 14 14.83 14.17 9.13
N LEU A 15 14.27 13.70 7.99
CA LEU A 15 13.05 14.22 7.38
C LEU A 15 11.79 13.94 8.21
N ILE A 16 11.65 12.73 8.78
CA ILE A 16 10.50 12.36 9.62
C ILE A 16 10.52 13.17 10.93
N ASN A 17 11.68 13.25 11.58
CA ASN A 17 11.86 14.09 12.79
C ASN A 17 11.69 15.59 12.49
N PHE A 18 11.95 16.02 11.26
CA PHE A 18 11.75 17.41 10.82
C PHE A 18 10.27 17.71 10.57
N ILE A 19 9.57 16.82 9.86
CA ILE A 19 8.12 16.90 9.63
C ILE A 19 7.37 16.84 10.96
N GLU A 20 7.77 15.97 11.89
CA GLU A 20 7.21 15.89 13.25
C GLU A 20 7.36 17.22 14.01
N LYS A 21 8.51 17.88 13.88
CA LYS A 21 8.76 19.18 14.54
C LYS A 21 8.02 20.35 13.88
N ILE A 22 7.75 20.28 12.58
CA ILE A 22 6.97 21.29 11.85
C ILE A 22 5.49 21.14 12.16
N ILE A 23 4.99 19.90 12.21
CA ILE A 23 3.57 19.61 12.48
C ILE A 23 3.25 19.76 13.98
N PHE A 24 4.19 19.41 14.87
CA PHE A 24 4.04 19.50 16.32
C PHE A 24 5.18 20.34 16.95
N PRO A 25 5.17 21.67 16.78
CA PRO A 25 6.14 22.53 17.42
C PRO A 25 6.06 22.40 18.96
N PRO A 26 7.20 22.51 19.67
CA PRO A 26 7.21 22.43 21.13
C PRO A 26 6.29 23.50 21.72
N LEU A 27 5.50 23.10 22.74
CA LEU A 27 4.48 23.94 23.39
C LEU A 27 4.99 25.35 23.75
N GLY A 28 6.26 25.48 24.15
CA GLY A 28 6.89 26.77 24.46
C GLY A 28 7.04 27.71 23.26
N ALA A 29 7.27 27.20 22.04
CA ALA A 29 7.35 28.01 20.82
C ALA A 29 5.96 28.50 20.38
N VAL A 30 4.94 27.64 20.54
CA VAL A 30 3.54 28.00 20.27
C VAL A 30 3.05 29.06 21.25
N LEU A 31 3.32 28.89 22.56
CA LEU A 31 2.97 29.86 23.58
C LEU A 31 3.66 31.23 23.35
N TYR A 32 4.92 31.24 22.91
CA TYR A 32 5.64 32.47 22.56
C TYR A 32 5.05 33.19 21.35
N GLN A 33 4.61 32.45 20.32
CA GLN A 33 3.94 33.03 19.15
C GLN A 33 2.53 33.53 19.47
N VAL A 34 1.84 32.90 20.43
CA VAL A 34 0.52 33.31 20.93
C VAL A 34 0.61 34.61 21.74
N ASP A 35 1.65 34.76 22.56
CA ASP A 35 1.88 35.99 23.36
C ASP A 35 2.25 37.20 22.47
N ALA A 36 2.83 36.94 21.29
CA ALA A 36 3.18 37.95 20.29
C ALA A 36 2.04 38.33 19.33
N MET A 37 0.85 37.72 19.42
CA MET A 37 -0.22 37.85 18.42
C MET A 37 -1.43 38.63 18.95
N ASP A 38 -1.89 39.62 18.18
CA ASP A 38 -2.95 40.56 18.57
C ASP A 38 -4.31 39.84 18.78
N TRP A 39 -4.87 39.93 19.98
CA TRP A 39 -5.99 39.12 20.51
C TRP A 39 -7.37 39.47 19.94
N ARG A 40 -7.44 40.35 18.95
CA ARG A 40 -8.70 40.97 18.47
C ARG A 40 -9.38 40.23 17.31
N MET A 41 -8.85 39.10 16.84
CA MET A 41 -9.38 38.40 15.66
C MET A 41 -10.03 37.03 16.00
N PRO A 42 -11.30 36.78 15.65
CA PRO A 42 -11.92 35.47 15.86
C PRO A 42 -11.23 34.34 15.07
N ARG A 43 -10.60 34.64 13.93
CA ARG A 43 -9.83 33.66 13.14
C ARG A 43 -8.55 33.20 13.83
N THR A 44 -7.93 34.03 14.67
CA THR A 44 -6.71 33.62 15.40
C THR A 44 -7.04 32.67 16.53
N LEU A 45 -8.17 32.83 17.21
CA LEU A 45 -8.67 31.88 18.22
C LEU A 45 -9.00 30.50 17.64
N PHE A 46 -9.62 30.44 16.46
CA PHE A 46 -9.83 29.17 15.76
C PHE A 46 -8.50 28.48 15.41
N LEU A 47 -7.53 29.22 14.86
CA LEU A 47 -6.20 28.67 14.56
C LEU A 47 -5.49 28.17 15.83
N ILE A 48 -5.58 28.93 16.93
CA ILE A 48 -4.98 28.56 18.22
C ILE A 48 -5.62 27.28 18.77
N ASN A 49 -6.96 27.18 18.77
CA ASN A 49 -7.66 25.98 19.23
C ASN A 49 -7.38 24.76 18.34
N SER A 50 -7.32 24.94 17.02
CA SER A 50 -6.93 23.86 16.10
C SER A 50 -5.49 23.40 16.34
N ILE A 51 -4.53 24.32 16.53
CA ILE A 51 -3.12 23.98 16.81
C ILE A 51 -2.95 23.30 18.17
N LEU A 52 -3.62 23.79 19.22
CA LEU A 52 -3.60 23.19 20.55
C LEU A 52 -4.25 21.80 20.55
N PHE A 53 -5.36 21.63 19.83
CA PHE A 53 -6.03 20.34 19.70
C PHE A 53 -5.19 19.33 18.92
N ILE A 54 -4.56 19.74 17.81
CA ILE A 54 -3.62 18.89 17.04
C ILE A 54 -2.44 18.48 17.92
N ASN A 55 -1.87 19.40 18.70
CA ASN A 55 -0.76 19.09 19.61
C ASN A 55 -1.18 18.19 20.79
N ASN A 56 -2.42 18.31 21.28
CA ASN A 56 -2.94 17.49 22.37
C ASN A 56 -3.54 16.15 21.89
N SER A 57 -3.72 15.96 20.57
CA SER A 57 -4.27 14.74 19.99
C SER A 57 -3.27 13.59 20.02
N VAL A 58 -3.36 12.76 21.06
CA VAL A 58 -2.61 11.51 21.22
C VAL A 58 -2.74 10.58 20.00
N SER A 59 -3.88 10.60 19.29
CA SER A 59 -4.09 9.82 18.06
C SER A 59 -3.21 10.24 16.89
N LEU A 60 -2.89 11.53 16.74
CA LEU A 60 -2.07 12.03 15.62
C LEU A 60 -0.59 11.71 15.82
N LYS A 61 -0.12 11.76 17.07
CA LYS A 61 1.21 11.28 17.48
C LYS A 61 1.35 9.77 17.34
N LYS A 62 0.29 9.00 17.62
CA LYS A 62 0.22 7.55 17.34
C LYS A 62 0.21 7.24 15.84
N LEU A 63 -0.49 8.06 15.04
CA LEU A 63 -0.52 7.98 13.57
C LEU A 63 0.87 8.26 12.94
N LEU A 64 1.65 9.18 13.52
CA LEU A 64 3.05 9.36 13.12
C LEU A 64 3.93 8.20 13.59
N HIS A 65 3.68 7.64 14.78
CA HIS A 65 4.35 6.44 15.26
C HIS A 65 4.06 5.20 14.39
N SER A 66 2.94 5.17 13.65
CA SER A 66 2.65 4.14 12.66
C SER A 66 3.60 4.12 11.47
N THR A 67 4.41 5.16 11.22
CA THR A 67 5.52 5.02 10.27
C THR A 67 6.58 4.04 10.79
N ALA A 68 6.62 3.78 12.09
CA ALA A 68 7.36 2.66 12.66
C ALA A 68 6.72 1.30 12.33
N ILE A 69 5.41 1.24 12.05
CA ILE A 69 4.74 0.04 11.53
C ILE A 69 5.16 -0.21 10.07
N LEU A 70 5.36 0.83 9.26
CA LEU A 70 5.96 0.70 7.92
C LEU A 70 7.40 0.18 7.98
N HIS A 71 8.19 0.63 8.96
CA HIS A 71 9.54 0.09 9.21
C HIS A 71 9.49 -1.35 9.77
N HIS A 72 8.50 -1.66 10.61
CA HIS A 72 8.27 -3.03 11.07
C HIS A 72 7.86 -3.90 9.88
N PHE A 73 7.06 -3.39 8.95
CA PHE A 73 6.68 -4.06 7.72
C PHE A 73 7.89 -4.31 6.80
N GLU A 74 8.80 -3.36 6.62
CA GLU A 74 10.10 -3.58 5.96
C GLU A 74 10.92 -4.68 6.66
N MET A 75 10.96 -4.67 8.00
CA MET A 75 11.65 -5.69 8.80
C MET A 75 11.01 -7.08 8.63
N TRP A 76 9.67 -7.18 8.65
CA TRP A 76 8.94 -8.42 8.42
C TRP A 76 9.11 -8.93 6.99
N THR A 77 9.09 -8.04 6.00
CA THR A 77 9.34 -8.37 4.59
C THR A 77 10.73 -9.01 4.44
N ASN A 78 11.74 -8.45 5.11
CA ASN A 78 13.10 -9.00 5.10
C ASN A 78 13.24 -10.34 5.86
N VAL A 79 12.48 -10.56 6.94
CA VAL A 79 12.51 -11.81 7.72
C VAL A 79 11.79 -12.95 6.99
N PHE A 80 10.69 -12.67 6.29
CA PHE A 80 9.96 -13.69 5.53
C PHE A 80 10.61 -14.04 4.20
N HIS A 81 11.41 -13.14 3.61
CA HIS A 81 12.19 -13.43 2.39
C HIS A 81 13.20 -14.57 2.57
N MET A 82 13.59 -14.91 3.80
CA MET A 82 14.55 -15.98 4.10
C MET A 82 13.93 -17.38 4.24
N THR A 83 12.59 -17.51 4.33
CA THR A 83 12.00 -18.79 4.77
C THR A 83 11.35 -19.63 3.67
N TYR A 84 10.87 -19.06 2.55
CA TYR A 84 10.14 -19.87 1.54
C TYR A 84 10.15 -19.27 0.11
N ASP A 85 11.00 -19.79 -0.78
CA ASP A 85 11.17 -19.26 -2.16
C ASP A 85 9.92 -19.36 -3.04
N LEU A 86 9.11 -20.43 -2.93
CA LEU A 86 7.85 -20.56 -3.70
C LEU A 86 6.65 -19.89 -3.02
N ALA A 87 6.62 -19.85 -1.68
CA ALA A 87 5.58 -19.17 -0.92
C ALA A 87 5.77 -17.64 -0.86
N SER A 88 6.95 -17.15 -1.26
CA SER A 88 7.32 -15.73 -1.26
C SER A 88 6.33 -14.85 -2.04
N ALA A 89 5.92 -15.24 -3.25
CA ALA A 89 4.99 -14.45 -4.06
C ALA A 89 3.58 -14.37 -3.45
N MET A 90 3.08 -15.48 -2.90
CA MET A 90 1.79 -15.51 -2.20
C MET A 90 1.83 -14.71 -0.90
N VAL A 91 2.90 -14.83 -0.11
CA VAL A 91 3.11 -14.07 1.13
C VAL A 91 3.18 -12.56 0.84
N ARG A 92 3.85 -12.14 -0.25
CA ARG A 92 3.89 -10.73 -0.67
C ARG A 92 2.50 -10.16 -0.94
N ILE A 93 1.63 -10.92 -1.62
CA ILE A 93 0.25 -10.49 -1.87
C ILE A 93 -0.58 -10.46 -0.59
N MET A 94 -0.47 -11.47 0.28
CA MET A 94 -1.19 -11.44 1.57
C MET A 94 -0.76 -10.25 2.43
N ASN A 95 0.53 -9.95 2.49
CA ASN A 95 1.06 -8.79 3.21
C ASN A 95 0.55 -7.47 2.60
N LEU A 96 0.48 -7.39 1.27
CA LEU A 96 -0.07 -6.22 0.58
C LEU A 96 -1.57 -6.03 0.85
N ILE A 97 -2.36 -7.10 0.85
CA ILE A 97 -3.78 -7.06 1.23
C ILE A 97 -3.91 -6.57 2.68
N GLY A 98 -3.10 -7.10 3.61
CA GLY A 98 -3.08 -6.64 4.99
C GLY A 98 -2.75 -5.15 5.12
N MET A 99 -1.76 -4.67 4.37
CA MET A 99 -1.39 -3.25 4.34
C MET A 99 -2.52 -2.38 3.75
N MET A 100 -3.16 -2.81 2.67
CA MET A 100 -4.31 -2.10 2.08
C MET A 100 -5.47 -1.98 3.06
N LEU A 101 -5.79 -3.05 3.80
CA LEU A 101 -6.85 -3.03 4.82
C LEU A 101 -6.51 -2.07 5.96
N LEU A 102 -5.26 -2.04 6.41
CA LEU A 102 -4.81 -1.11 7.45
C LEU A 102 -4.89 0.36 6.98
N LEU A 103 -4.44 0.64 5.76
CA LEU A 103 -4.52 1.98 5.18
C LEU A 103 -5.97 2.42 4.98
N CYS A 104 -6.84 1.51 4.53
CA CYS A 104 -8.28 1.77 4.40
C CYS A 104 -8.92 2.09 5.76
N HIS A 105 -8.54 1.36 6.82
CA HIS A 105 -8.99 1.65 8.18
C HIS A 105 -8.53 3.03 8.66
N TRP A 106 -7.26 3.39 8.47
CA TRP A 106 -6.75 4.71 8.84
C TRP A 106 -7.40 5.83 8.04
N ASP A 107 -7.61 5.63 6.75
CA ASP A 107 -8.29 6.61 5.90
C ASP A 107 -9.74 6.80 6.34
N GLY A 108 -10.49 5.72 6.61
CA GLY A 108 -11.86 5.81 7.14
C GLY A 108 -11.92 6.54 8.47
N CYS A 109 -11.02 6.20 9.40
CA CYS A 109 -10.89 6.90 10.67
C CYS A 109 -10.57 8.39 10.49
N LEU A 110 -9.66 8.74 9.57
CA LEU A 110 -9.30 10.13 9.27
C LEU A 110 -10.49 10.91 8.69
N GLN A 111 -11.25 10.29 7.78
CA GLN A 111 -12.43 10.89 7.15
C GLN A 111 -13.56 11.17 8.15
N PHE A 112 -13.68 10.40 9.23
CA PHE A 112 -14.61 10.70 10.33
C PHE A 112 -14.02 11.67 11.36
N LEU A 113 -12.71 11.55 11.64
CA LEU A 113 -12.01 12.38 12.62
C LEU A 113 -12.08 13.86 12.26
N VAL A 114 -11.80 14.24 11.01
CA VAL A 114 -11.74 15.67 10.64
C VAL A 114 -13.08 16.41 10.84
N PRO A 115 -14.24 15.90 10.36
CA PRO A 115 -15.54 16.49 10.70
C PRO A 115 -15.81 16.55 12.20
N MET A 116 -15.39 15.52 12.96
CA MET A 116 -15.52 15.51 14.42
C MET A 116 -14.69 16.63 15.09
N LEU A 117 -13.53 17.00 14.52
CA LEU A 117 -12.71 18.11 15.02
C LEU A 117 -13.27 19.49 14.68
N GLN A 118 -14.18 19.56 13.71
CA GLN A 118 -14.84 20.78 13.26
C GLN A 118 -16.24 20.92 13.85
N ASP A 119 -16.58 20.12 14.88
CA ASP A 119 -17.90 20.05 15.49
C ASP A 119 -19.03 19.77 14.49
N PHE A 120 -18.76 18.87 13.52
CA PHE A 120 -19.71 18.42 12.49
C PHE A 120 -20.39 19.55 11.71
N PRO A 121 -19.64 20.30 10.88
CA PRO A 121 -20.20 21.43 10.15
C PRO A 121 -21.30 20.98 9.17
N PRO A 122 -22.24 21.85 8.79
CA PRO A 122 -23.44 21.47 8.04
C PRO A 122 -23.15 20.94 6.63
N ASP A 123 -21.98 21.28 6.08
CA ASP A 123 -21.49 20.88 4.76
C ASP A 123 -20.67 19.57 4.76
N CYS A 124 -20.41 18.98 5.94
CA CYS A 124 -19.69 17.70 6.02
C CYS A 124 -20.58 16.50 5.70
N TRP A 125 -19.95 15.42 5.24
CA TRP A 125 -20.63 14.19 4.85
C TRP A 125 -21.44 13.55 6.00
N VAL A 126 -21.01 13.67 7.26
CA VAL A 126 -21.69 13.08 8.42
C VAL A 126 -23.03 13.76 8.69
N THR A 127 -23.03 15.10 8.73
CA THR A 127 -24.24 15.91 8.98
C THR A 127 -25.23 15.81 7.82
N ARG A 128 -24.73 15.81 6.57
CA ARG A 128 -25.58 15.64 5.38
C ARG A 128 -26.27 14.29 5.31
N ASN A 129 -25.59 13.24 5.77
CA ASN A 129 -26.17 11.91 5.85
C ASN A 129 -27.06 11.73 7.09
N LYS A 130 -27.16 12.75 7.96
CA LYS A 130 -27.91 12.73 9.23
C LYS A 130 -27.41 11.66 10.21
N MET A 131 -26.11 11.33 10.15
CA MET A 131 -25.51 10.23 10.93
C MET A 131 -24.75 10.70 12.17
N VAL A 132 -24.89 11.97 12.57
CA VAL A 132 -24.19 12.55 13.74
C VAL A 132 -24.57 11.84 15.04
N ASN A 133 -25.84 11.44 15.18
CA ASN A 133 -26.38 10.81 16.39
C ASN A 133 -26.50 9.28 16.27
N ASP A 134 -25.99 8.69 15.19
CA ASP A 134 -26.03 7.25 14.98
C ASP A 134 -25.02 6.51 15.87
N THR A 135 -25.19 5.20 15.97
CA THR A 135 -24.25 4.36 16.72
C THR A 135 -22.85 4.43 16.11
N TRP A 136 -21.82 4.33 16.96
CA TRP A 136 -20.41 4.35 16.52
C TRP A 136 -20.12 3.27 15.47
N GLY A 137 -20.79 2.11 15.53
CA GLY A 137 -20.65 1.03 14.57
C GLY A 137 -21.16 1.41 13.18
N GLN A 138 -22.30 2.12 13.09
CA GLN A 138 -22.84 2.63 11.83
C GLN A 138 -21.95 3.72 11.24
N GLN A 139 -21.51 4.68 12.07
CA GLN A 139 -20.61 5.75 11.66
C GLN A 139 -19.28 5.20 11.13
N TYR A 140 -18.67 4.27 11.86
CA TYR A 140 -17.44 3.60 11.45
C TYR A 140 -17.62 2.79 10.16
N SER A 141 -18.71 2.03 10.04
CA SER A 141 -18.96 1.22 8.84
C SER A 141 -19.12 2.10 7.59
N TYR A 142 -19.83 3.22 7.70
CA TYR A 142 -19.96 4.18 6.59
C TYR A 142 -18.64 4.90 6.27
N ALA A 143 -17.87 5.27 7.28
CA ALA A 143 -16.56 5.89 7.08
C ALA A 143 -15.58 4.93 6.39
N LEU A 144 -15.56 3.66 6.81
CA LEU A 144 -14.77 2.60 6.19
C LEU A 144 -15.24 2.30 4.76
N PHE A 145 -16.56 2.27 4.54
CA PHE A 145 -17.13 2.11 3.19
C PHE A 145 -16.69 3.25 2.26
N LYS A 146 -16.73 4.51 2.73
CA LYS A 146 -16.27 5.68 1.97
C LYS A 146 -14.77 5.64 1.66
N ALA A 147 -13.94 5.20 2.61
CA ALA A 147 -12.50 5.01 2.37
C ALA A 147 -12.23 3.87 1.37
N MET A 148 -12.94 2.75 1.53
CA MET A 148 -12.81 1.59 0.65
C MET A 148 -13.25 1.89 -0.78
N SER A 149 -14.29 2.71 -0.95
CA SER A 149 -14.76 3.10 -2.28
C SER A 149 -13.76 3.99 -3.01
N HIS A 150 -12.99 4.82 -2.30
CA HIS A 150 -11.85 5.55 -2.89
C HIS A 150 -10.68 4.60 -3.19
N MET A 151 -10.36 3.68 -2.27
CA MET A 151 -9.27 2.70 -2.42
C MET A 151 -9.46 1.78 -3.63
N LEU A 152 -10.68 1.30 -3.87
CA LEU A 152 -11.01 0.39 -4.97
C LEU A 152 -11.51 1.12 -6.23
N CYS A 153 -11.34 2.45 -6.29
CA CYS A 153 -11.73 3.28 -7.44
C CYS A 153 -13.23 3.16 -7.83
N ILE A 154 -14.12 2.97 -6.86
CA ILE A 154 -15.58 2.82 -7.07
C ILE A 154 -16.28 4.20 -7.07
N GLY A 155 -15.95 5.08 -6.12
CA GLY A 155 -16.60 6.41 -6.02
C GLY A 155 -16.68 6.98 -4.60
N TYR A 156 -17.53 8.00 -4.41
CA TYR A 156 -17.52 8.92 -3.26
C TYR A 156 -18.45 8.55 -2.09
N GLY A 157 -19.22 7.46 -2.21
CA GLY A 157 -20.31 7.12 -1.30
C GLY A 157 -21.65 7.71 -1.75
N LEU A 158 -22.47 8.20 -0.81
CA LEU A 158 -23.85 8.64 -1.07
C LEU A 158 -23.93 10.00 -1.81
N TYR A 159 -22.99 10.91 -1.54
CA TYR A 159 -22.94 12.25 -2.14
C TYR A 159 -21.51 12.69 -2.41
N PRO A 160 -21.27 13.53 -3.44
CA PRO A 160 -19.97 14.15 -3.64
C PRO A 160 -19.62 15.09 -2.48
N PRO A 161 -18.31 15.26 -2.18
CA PRO A 161 -17.86 16.18 -1.14
C PRO A 161 -18.20 17.63 -1.54
N ILE A 162 -18.74 18.40 -0.59
CA ILE A 162 -19.09 19.82 -0.79
C ILE A 162 -18.18 20.69 0.05
N GLY A 163 -18.06 20.38 1.35
CA GLY A 163 -17.16 21.11 2.24
C GLY A 163 -15.71 21.01 1.77
N MET A 164 -14.98 22.12 1.81
CA MET A 164 -13.60 22.17 1.31
C MET A 164 -12.69 21.17 2.03
N ALA A 165 -12.91 20.93 3.33
CA ALA A 165 -12.20 19.91 4.09
C ALA A 165 -12.44 18.50 3.54
N ASP A 166 -13.71 18.14 3.30
CA ASP A 166 -14.10 16.86 2.73
C ASP A 166 -13.55 16.67 1.31
N VAL A 167 -13.50 17.73 0.50
CA VAL A 167 -12.93 17.71 -0.86
C VAL A 167 -11.44 17.35 -0.80
N TRP A 168 -10.65 18.06 0.00
CA TRP A 168 -9.21 17.80 0.10
C TRP A 168 -8.90 16.41 0.69
N LEU A 169 -9.66 15.97 1.70
CA LEU A 169 -9.52 14.63 2.24
C LEU A 169 -9.86 13.55 1.21
N THR A 170 -10.90 13.78 0.41
CA THR A 170 -11.30 12.85 -0.64
C THR A 170 -10.23 12.78 -1.73
N ILE A 171 -9.64 13.91 -2.15
CA ILE A 171 -8.51 13.93 -3.10
C ILE A 171 -7.33 13.14 -2.55
N LEU A 172 -6.96 13.36 -1.28
CA LEU A 172 -5.86 12.63 -0.63
C LEU A 172 -6.12 11.12 -0.59
N SER A 173 -7.32 10.74 -0.15
CA SER A 173 -7.77 9.34 -0.07
C SER A 173 -7.75 8.67 -1.45
N MET A 174 -8.18 9.35 -2.51
CA MET A 174 -8.13 8.83 -3.89
C MET A 174 -6.70 8.64 -4.39
N ILE A 175 -5.77 9.56 -4.12
CA ILE A 175 -4.36 9.43 -4.54
C ILE A 175 -3.72 8.21 -3.85
N VAL A 176 -3.90 8.09 -2.53
CA VAL A 176 -3.40 6.96 -1.76
C VAL A 176 -4.05 5.66 -2.24
N GLY A 177 -5.36 5.67 -2.44
CA GLY A 177 -6.15 4.55 -2.92
C GLY A 177 -5.69 4.02 -4.28
N ALA A 178 -5.61 4.91 -5.27
CA ALA A 178 -5.20 4.56 -6.63
C ALA A 178 -3.76 3.99 -6.66
N THR A 179 -2.85 4.54 -5.87
CA THR A 179 -1.47 4.07 -5.79
C THR A 179 -1.41 2.67 -5.16
N CYS A 180 -2.15 2.44 -4.07
CA CYS A 180 -2.24 1.13 -3.43
C CYS A 180 -2.85 0.07 -4.35
N PHE A 181 -3.94 0.43 -5.05
CA PHE A 181 -4.57 -0.47 -6.02
C PHE A 181 -3.67 -0.80 -7.20
N ALA A 182 -2.93 0.19 -7.73
CA ALA A 182 -1.93 -0.05 -8.78
C ALA A 182 -0.82 -1.01 -8.33
N MET A 183 -0.30 -0.84 -7.10
CA MET A 183 0.66 -1.79 -6.53
C MET A 183 0.06 -3.19 -6.39
N PHE A 184 -1.19 -3.30 -5.94
CA PHE A 184 -1.90 -4.59 -5.85
C PHE A 184 -1.98 -5.31 -7.18
N VAL A 185 -2.40 -4.61 -8.24
CA VAL A 185 -2.46 -5.17 -9.60
C VAL A 185 -1.07 -5.61 -10.08
N GLY A 186 -0.04 -4.81 -9.81
CA GLY A 186 1.35 -5.14 -10.15
C GLY A 186 1.83 -6.43 -9.47
N HIS A 187 1.59 -6.56 -8.16
CA HIS A 187 1.95 -7.76 -7.42
C HIS A 187 1.13 -8.99 -7.83
N ALA A 188 -0.17 -8.83 -8.08
CA ALA A 188 -1.03 -9.91 -8.59
C ALA A 188 -0.53 -10.43 -9.95
N THR A 189 -0.16 -9.51 -10.85
CA THR A 189 0.40 -9.85 -12.16
C THR A 189 1.71 -10.61 -12.02
N ALA A 190 2.61 -10.16 -11.13
CA ALA A 190 3.87 -10.85 -10.86
C ALA A 190 3.67 -12.26 -10.29
N LEU A 191 2.68 -12.46 -9.40
CA LEU A 191 2.33 -13.79 -8.90
C LEU A 191 1.86 -14.69 -10.05
N ILE A 192 0.91 -14.23 -10.87
CA ILE A 192 0.40 -15.01 -12.01
C ILE A 192 1.54 -15.42 -12.94
N GLN A 193 2.47 -14.50 -13.22
CA GLN A 193 3.65 -14.80 -14.04
C GLN A 193 4.60 -15.80 -13.40
N SER A 194 4.75 -15.78 -12.07
CA SER A 194 5.62 -16.72 -11.34
C SER A 194 5.04 -18.13 -11.25
N LEU A 195 3.71 -18.27 -11.13
CA LEU A 195 3.04 -19.57 -11.01
C LEU A 195 3.12 -20.40 -12.28
N ASP A 196 3.16 -19.76 -13.46
CA ASP A 196 3.18 -20.44 -14.76
C ASP A 196 4.53 -20.32 -15.48
N SER A 197 5.62 -20.08 -14.73
CA SER A 197 6.95 -19.80 -15.28
C SER A 197 7.49 -20.92 -16.19
N SER A 198 7.48 -22.17 -15.73
CA SER A 198 7.96 -23.35 -16.48
C SER A 198 7.16 -23.64 -17.75
N ARG A 199 5.84 -23.47 -17.67
CA ARG A 199 4.93 -23.65 -18.81
C ARG A 199 5.09 -22.52 -19.82
N ARG A 200 5.25 -21.28 -19.34
CA ARG A 200 5.52 -20.12 -20.20
C ARG A 200 6.84 -20.30 -20.95
N GLN A 201 7.90 -20.75 -20.29
CA GLN A 201 9.18 -21.06 -20.94
C GLN A 201 9.03 -22.13 -22.03
N TYR A 202 8.30 -23.21 -21.76
CA TYR A 202 7.99 -24.22 -22.77
C TYR A 202 7.26 -23.63 -23.97
N GLN A 203 6.20 -22.85 -23.74
CA GLN A 203 5.43 -22.21 -24.81
C GLN A 203 6.26 -21.21 -25.63
N GLU A 204 7.09 -20.39 -24.98
CA GLU A 204 7.98 -19.45 -25.64
C GLU A 204 9.00 -20.17 -26.53
N LYS A 205 9.60 -21.26 -26.04
CA LYS A 205 10.53 -22.07 -26.82
C LYS A 205 9.83 -22.75 -27.99
N TYR A 206 8.67 -23.36 -27.75
CA TYR A 206 7.90 -24.02 -28.80
C TYR A 206 7.48 -23.04 -29.90
N LYS A 207 7.11 -21.80 -29.53
CA LYS A 207 6.79 -20.74 -30.49
C LYS A 207 7.98 -20.35 -31.37
N GLN A 208 9.20 -20.36 -30.83
CA GLN A 208 10.42 -20.18 -31.64
C GLN A 208 10.60 -21.32 -32.64
N VAL A 209 10.32 -22.56 -32.24
CA VAL A 209 10.36 -23.74 -33.12
C VAL A 209 9.31 -23.61 -34.24
N GLU A 210 8.08 -23.19 -33.92
CA GLU A 210 7.06 -22.92 -34.94
C GLU A 210 7.50 -21.86 -35.96
N GLN A 211 8.11 -20.78 -35.48
CA GLN A 211 8.66 -19.74 -36.35
C GLN A 211 9.77 -20.29 -37.27
N TYR A 212 10.64 -21.16 -36.74
CA TYR A 212 11.67 -21.85 -37.53
C TYR A 212 11.06 -22.77 -38.60
N MET A 213 10.07 -23.58 -38.23
CA MET A 213 9.36 -24.48 -39.17
C MET A 213 8.63 -23.70 -40.27
N SER A 214 8.07 -22.53 -39.92
CA SER A 214 7.40 -21.63 -40.85
C SER A 214 8.39 -20.99 -41.83
N PHE A 215 9.52 -20.48 -41.33
CA PHE A 215 10.58 -19.87 -42.13
C PHE A 215 11.15 -20.84 -43.16
N HIS A 216 11.42 -22.09 -42.76
CA HIS A 216 11.91 -23.15 -43.64
C HIS A 216 10.81 -23.84 -44.48
N LYS A 217 9.55 -23.42 -44.35
CA LYS A 217 8.40 -23.97 -45.08
C LYS A 217 8.31 -25.50 -45.00
N LEU A 218 8.51 -26.05 -43.80
CA LEU A 218 8.44 -27.50 -43.60
C LEU A 218 7.02 -28.03 -43.95
N PRO A 219 6.90 -29.23 -44.55
CA PRO A 219 5.61 -29.84 -44.86
C PRO A 219 4.83 -30.18 -43.58
N ALA A 220 3.49 -30.25 -43.70
CA ALA A 220 2.58 -30.44 -42.56
C ALA A 220 2.91 -31.70 -41.74
N ASP A 221 3.18 -32.82 -42.40
CA ASP A 221 3.55 -34.08 -41.73
C ASP A 221 4.80 -33.94 -40.86
N MET A 222 5.79 -33.18 -41.31
CA MET A 222 7.02 -32.95 -40.54
C MET A 222 6.74 -32.05 -39.33
N ARG A 223 5.89 -31.03 -39.48
CA ARG A 223 5.48 -30.16 -38.36
C ARG A 223 4.73 -30.95 -37.29
N GLN A 224 3.85 -31.86 -37.69
CA GLN A 224 3.11 -32.71 -36.76
C GLN A 224 4.08 -33.61 -35.97
N ARG A 225 5.02 -34.27 -36.65
CA ARG A 225 6.03 -35.11 -35.97
C ARG A 225 6.90 -34.32 -34.99
N ILE A 226 7.24 -33.07 -35.31
CA ILE A 226 7.97 -32.17 -34.41
C ILE A 226 7.10 -31.79 -33.20
N HIS A 227 5.81 -31.49 -33.41
CA HIS A 227 4.86 -31.23 -32.34
C HIS A 227 4.75 -32.41 -31.38
N ASP A 228 4.47 -33.61 -31.91
CA ASP A 228 4.30 -34.83 -31.13
C ASP A 228 5.60 -35.14 -30.32
N TYR A 229 6.76 -34.92 -30.92
CA TYR A 229 8.05 -35.07 -30.24
C TYR A 229 8.21 -34.09 -29.07
N TYR A 230 7.91 -32.81 -29.25
CA TYR A 230 8.02 -31.81 -28.19
C TYR A 230 7.03 -32.08 -27.05
N GLU A 231 5.80 -32.48 -27.38
CA GLU A 231 4.79 -32.83 -26.38
C GLU A 231 5.22 -34.06 -25.56
N HIS A 232 5.74 -35.11 -26.21
CA HIS A 232 6.22 -36.30 -25.51
C HIS A 232 7.50 -36.06 -24.70
N ARG A 233 8.45 -35.26 -25.21
CA ARG A 233 9.76 -35.03 -24.55
C ARG A 233 9.68 -34.10 -23.35
N TYR A 234 8.83 -33.07 -23.41
CA TYR A 234 8.76 -32.01 -22.40
C TYR A 234 7.44 -32.01 -21.62
N GLN A 235 6.38 -32.69 -22.08
CA GLN A 235 5.10 -32.80 -21.37
C GLN A 235 4.52 -31.43 -20.92
N GLY A 236 4.76 -30.39 -21.72
CA GLY A 236 4.32 -29.03 -21.43
C GLY A 236 5.16 -28.25 -20.40
N LYS A 237 6.28 -28.80 -19.92
CA LYS A 237 7.21 -28.13 -19.00
C LYS A 237 8.65 -28.27 -19.50
N MET A 238 9.37 -27.16 -19.56
CA MET A 238 10.76 -27.15 -20.00
C MET A 238 11.66 -26.88 -18.80
N PHE A 239 12.69 -27.72 -18.63
CA PHE A 239 13.72 -27.57 -17.61
C PHE A 239 15.09 -27.59 -18.28
N ASP A 240 16.01 -26.76 -17.78
CA ASP A 240 17.41 -26.81 -18.17
C ASP A 240 18.13 -27.81 -17.28
N GLU A 241 18.01 -29.10 -17.62
CA GLU A 241 18.54 -30.21 -16.82
C GLU A 241 20.06 -30.08 -16.61
N GLU A 242 20.81 -29.63 -17.62
CA GLU A 242 22.27 -29.51 -17.56
C GLU A 242 22.70 -28.43 -16.55
N SER A 243 22.11 -27.23 -16.64
CA SER A 243 22.36 -26.16 -15.67
C SER A 243 21.96 -26.56 -14.24
N ILE A 244 20.86 -27.30 -14.07
CA ILE A 244 20.41 -27.76 -12.74
C ILE A 244 21.41 -28.78 -12.17
N LEU A 245 21.89 -29.72 -12.99
CA LEU A 245 22.84 -30.74 -12.55
C LEU A 245 24.23 -30.15 -12.23
N GLU A 246 24.62 -29.07 -12.90
CA GLU A 246 25.86 -28.33 -12.62
C GLU A 246 25.84 -27.62 -11.26
N GLU A 247 24.69 -27.13 -10.81
CA GLU A 247 24.53 -26.49 -9.50
C GLU A 247 24.53 -27.51 -8.33
N LEU A 248 24.25 -28.78 -8.61
CA LEU A 248 24.25 -29.85 -7.61
C LEU A 248 25.68 -30.32 -7.29
N ASN A 249 25.93 -30.63 -6.02
CA ASN A 249 27.18 -31.28 -5.60
C ASN A 249 27.21 -32.75 -6.10
N GLU A 250 28.41 -33.33 -6.23
CA GLU A 250 28.55 -34.69 -6.79
C GLU A 250 27.65 -35.75 -6.11
N PRO A 251 27.49 -35.78 -4.77
CA PRO A 251 26.62 -36.77 -4.12
C PRO A 251 25.12 -36.60 -4.39
N LEU A 252 24.66 -35.44 -4.87
CA LEU A 252 23.26 -35.22 -5.29
C LEU A 252 23.07 -35.45 -6.79
N ARG A 253 24.16 -35.58 -7.55
CA ARG A 253 24.15 -35.85 -8.99
C ARG A 253 24.24 -37.36 -9.29
N GLU A 254 24.99 -38.10 -8.48
CA GLU A 254 25.06 -39.58 -8.49
C GLU A 254 23.76 -40.24 -7.99
#